data_AF-A0A4Y3R9W5-F1
#
_entry.id   AF-A0A4Y3R9W5-F1
#
_cell.length_a   1.000
_cell.length_b   1.000
_cell.length_c   1.000
_cell.angle_alpha   90.00
_cell.angle_beta   90.00
_cell.angle_gamma   90.00
#
_symmetry.space_group_name_H-M   'P 1'
#
loop_
_entity.id
_entity.type
_entity.pdbx_description
1 polymer ?
#
loop_
_entity_poly.entity_id
_entity_poly.type
_entity_poly.pdbx_seq_one_letter_code
_entity_poly.pdbx_strand_id
1 'polypeptide(L)'
;MTGITAKLGAVFYVIWGLVHIKAAHGLLELGQSLDPGMVQARVYQDAWNILMSAIAVILIGILMNWRNSTTGYWINLVLVTVLDIAFVLFVIVPGYAPLWPGLEGPIAWVIAAVLSTLAFTSRRRTGLPAATEKVPG
;
A
#
# COMPACT_ATOMS: atom_id res chain seq x y z
N MET A 1 -15.29 -9.16 14.79
CA MET A 1 -13.82 -8.96 14.70
C MET A 1 -13.37 -8.49 13.30
N THR A 2 -13.94 -9.03 12.21
CA THR A 2 -13.59 -8.67 10.81
C THR A 2 -13.67 -7.19 10.47
N GLY A 3 -14.66 -6.46 10.99
CA GLY A 3 -14.83 -5.03 10.73
C GLY A 3 -13.72 -4.16 11.33
N ILE A 4 -13.17 -4.53 12.50
CA ILE A 4 -12.09 -3.76 13.14
C ILE A 4 -10.79 -3.98 12.36
N THR A 5 -10.47 -5.22 12.01
CA THR A 5 -9.26 -5.54 11.22
C THR A 5 -9.26 -4.84 9.86
N ALA A 6 -10.42 -4.78 9.18
CA ALA A 6 -10.57 -4.05 7.91
C ALA A 6 -10.29 -2.55 8.07
N LYS A 7 -10.84 -1.92 9.12
CA LYS A 7 -10.62 -0.50 9.41
C LYS A 7 -9.16 -0.21 9.76
N LEU A 8 -8.53 -1.05 10.58
CA LEU A 8 -7.11 -0.90 10.89
C LEU A 8 -6.24 -1.03 9.62
N GLY A 9 -6.50 -2.02 8.77
CA GLY A 9 -5.81 -2.14 7.48
C GLY A 9 -6.00 -0.91 6.58
N ALA A 10 -7.21 -0.36 6.54
CA ALA A 10 -7.50 0.88 5.82
C ALA A 10 -6.73 2.09 6.39
N VAL A 11 -6.62 2.22 7.72
CA VAL A 11 -5.81 3.26 8.37
C VAL A 11 -4.35 3.15 7.95
N PHE A 12 -3.78 1.94 7.90
CA PHE A 12 -2.40 1.76 7.46
C PHE A 12 -2.19 2.06 5.96
N TYR A 13 -3.17 1.78 5.10
CA TYR A 13 -3.12 2.27 3.71
C TYR A 13 -3.14 3.81 3.63
N VAL A 14 -3.90 4.48 4.49
CA VAL A 14 -3.90 5.95 4.56
C VAL A 14 -2.55 6.47 5.05
N ILE A 15 -1.99 5.89 6.11
CA ILE A 15 -0.66 6.24 6.62
C ILE A 15 0.40 6.06 5.54
N TRP A 16 0.37 4.92 4.83
CA TRP A 16 1.25 4.66 3.70
C TRP A 16 1.15 5.76 2.64
N GLY A 17 -0.06 6.17 2.26
CA GLY A 17 -0.26 7.25 1.29
C GLY A 17 0.29 8.60 1.77
N LEU A 18 0.11 8.94 3.05
CA LEU A 18 0.67 10.19 3.61
C LEU A 18 2.20 10.21 3.57
N VAL A 19 2.85 9.09 3.89
CA VAL A 19 4.31 8.93 3.74
C VAL A 19 4.73 9.11 2.28
N HIS A 20 3.97 8.58 1.34
CA HIS A 20 4.29 8.67 -0.09
C HIS A 20 4.02 10.04 -0.70
N ILE A 21 3.09 10.83 -0.16
CA ILE A 21 2.97 12.25 -0.53
C ILE A 21 4.25 13.01 -0.16
N LYS A 22 4.80 12.75 1.03
CA LYS A 22 6.09 13.31 1.45
C LYS A 22 7.24 12.82 0.55
N ALA A 23 7.26 11.53 0.18
CA ALA A 23 8.26 11.00 -0.75
C ALA A 23 8.17 11.65 -2.14
N ALA A 24 6.95 11.84 -2.67
CA ALA A 24 6.73 12.53 -3.93
C ALA A 24 7.22 13.98 -3.89
N HIS A 25 7.01 14.69 -2.77
CA HIS A 25 7.56 16.02 -2.57
C HIS A 25 9.10 16.01 -2.58
N GLY A 26 9.73 15.05 -1.89
CA GLY A 26 11.18 14.90 -1.91
C GLY A 26 11.74 14.63 -3.31
N LEU A 27 11.04 13.84 -4.14
CA LEU A 27 11.42 13.65 -5.55
C LEU A 27 11.22 14.91 -6.39
N LEU A 28 10.18 15.72 -6.11
CA LEU A 28 10.00 17.01 -6.77
C LEU A 28 11.18 17.95 -6.44
N GLU A 29 11.57 18.06 -5.18
CA GLU A 29 12.73 18.85 -4.75
C GLU A 29 14.04 18.32 -5.38
N LEU A 30 14.20 16.99 -5.44
CA LEU A 30 15.34 16.37 -6.12
C LEU A 30 15.36 16.75 -7.60
N GLY A 31 14.23 16.67 -8.29
CA GLY A 31 14.12 17.09 -9.69
C GLY A 31 14.50 18.56 -9.89
N GLN A 32 14.08 19.45 -8.99
CA GLN A 32 14.42 20.88 -9.04
C GLN A 32 15.91 21.16 -8.86
N SER A 33 16.63 20.28 -8.17
CA SER A 33 18.08 20.41 -7.97
C SER A 33 18.93 19.93 -9.15
N LEU A 34 18.33 19.26 -10.15
CA LEU A 34 19.02 18.70 -11.30
C LEU A 34 19.08 19.67 -12.48
N ASP A 35 20.13 19.55 -13.30
CA ASP A 35 20.21 20.25 -14.59
C ASP A 35 19.07 19.81 -15.53
N PRO A 36 18.50 20.73 -16.33
CA PRO A 36 17.45 20.40 -17.28
C PRO A 36 17.86 19.31 -18.27
N GLY A 37 17.06 18.24 -18.33
CA GLY A 37 17.30 17.13 -19.23
C GLY A 37 16.45 15.90 -18.93
N MET A 38 16.74 14.79 -19.61
CA MET A 38 15.98 13.55 -19.48
C MET A 38 15.99 12.97 -18.06
N VAL A 39 17.09 13.14 -17.31
CA VAL A 39 17.18 12.65 -15.92
C VAL A 39 16.20 13.42 -15.04
N GLN A 40 16.22 14.75 -15.07
CA GLN A 40 15.26 15.60 -14.36
C GLN A 40 13.81 15.24 -14.73
N ALA A 41 13.52 15.08 -16.03
CA ALA A 41 12.17 14.74 -16.48
C ALA A 41 11.68 13.39 -15.92
N ARG A 42 12.56 12.39 -15.81
CA ARG A 42 12.22 11.08 -15.20
C ARG A 42 11.99 11.19 -13.69
N VAL A 43 12.76 12.01 -12.99
CA VAL A 43 12.54 12.26 -11.56
C VAL A 43 11.21 12.95 -11.31
N TYR A 44 10.84 13.96 -12.12
CA TYR A 44 9.51 14.57 -12.03
C TYR A 44 8.38 13.60 -12.37
N GLN A 45 8.56 12.75 -13.38
CA GLN A 45 7.59 11.72 -13.71
C GLN A 45 7.42 10.73 -12.55
N ASP A 46 8.50 10.35 -11.88
CA ASP A 46 8.46 9.48 -10.70
C ASP A 46 7.73 10.15 -9.53
N ALA A 47 8.04 11.43 -9.23
CA ALA A 47 7.33 12.24 -8.24
C ALA A 47 5.82 12.26 -8.49
N TRP A 48 5.40 12.49 -9.74
CA TRP A 48 4.01 12.47 -10.15
C TRP A 48 3.35 11.10 -9.94
N ASN A 49 4.01 10.03 -10.38
CA ASN A 49 3.47 8.67 -10.26
C ASN A 49 3.30 8.26 -8.80
N ILE A 50 4.27 8.58 -7.93
CA ILE A 50 4.17 8.33 -6.49
C ILE A 50 3.03 9.12 -5.89
N LEU A 51 2.91 10.42 -6.20
CA LEU A 51 1.82 11.27 -5.70
C LEU A 51 0.44 10.71 -6.07
N MET A 52 0.23 10.40 -7.35
CA MET A 52 -1.07 9.90 -7.82
C MET A 52 -1.39 8.52 -7.26
N SER A 53 -0.38 7.65 -7.09
CA SER A 53 -0.55 6.36 -6.43
C SER A 53 -0.91 6.52 -4.96
N ALA A 54 -0.26 7.43 -4.24
CA ALA A 54 -0.58 7.74 -2.85
C ALA A 54 -2.04 8.20 -2.68
N ILE A 55 -2.49 9.12 -3.56
CA ILE A 55 -3.88 9.58 -3.57
C ILE A 55 -4.84 8.42 -3.84
N ALA A 56 -4.55 7.58 -4.85
CA ALA A 56 -5.37 6.42 -5.17
C ALA A 56 -5.49 5.45 -3.98
N VAL A 57 -4.36 5.11 -3.35
CA VAL A 57 -4.32 4.20 -2.19
C VAL A 57 -5.12 4.74 -1.01
N ILE A 58 -5.04 6.05 -0.73
CA ILE A 58 -5.85 6.72 0.29
C ILE A 58 -7.34 6.61 -0.04
N LEU A 59 -7.74 6.98 -1.25
CA LEU A 59 -9.14 6.98 -1.68
C LEU A 59 -9.73 5.57 -1.63
N ILE A 60 -9.03 4.57 -2.15
CA ILE A 60 -9.46 3.17 -2.11
C ILE A 60 -9.48 2.67 -0.65
N GLY A 61 -8.49 3.07 0.16
CA GLY A 61 -8.43 2.78 1.59
C GLY A 61 -9.70 3.22 2.32
N ILE A 62 -10.07 4.49 2.15
CA ILE A 62 -11.23 5.12 2.80
C ILE A 62 -12.56 4.59 2.24
N LEU A 63 -12.70 4.52 0.91
CA LEU A 63 -13.98 4.23 0.27
C LEU A 63 -14.29 2.74 0.20
N MET A 64 -13.25 1.89 0.15
CA MET A 64 -13.39 0.47 -0.17
C MET A 64 -12.80 -0.44 0.92
N ASN A 65 -11.53 -0.29 1.31
CA ASN A 65 -10.92 -1.16 2.33
C ASN A 65 -11.58 -0.97 3.70
N TRP A 66 -11.99 0.26 4.05
CA TRP A 66 -12.72 0.56 5.28
C TRP A 66 -14.01 -0.26 5.43
N ARG A 67 -14.66 -0.57 4.29
CA ARG A 67 -15.90 -1.38 4.20
C ARG A 67 -15.62 -2.87 3.93
N ASN A 68 -14.35 -3.29 4.00
CA ASN A 68 -13.90 -4.65 3.69
C ASN A 68 -14.31 -5.13 2.27
N SER A 69 -14.27 -4.22 1.28
CA SER A 69 -14.58 -4.53 -0.12
C SER A 69 -13.53 -5.46 -0.74
N THR A 70 -13.99 -6.51 -1.44
CA THR A 70 -13.11 -7.44 -2.16
C THR A 70 -12.30 -6.74 -3.25
N THR A 71 -12.93 -5.82 -3.98
CA THR A 71 -12.28 -5.06 -5.05
C THR A 71 -11.22 -4.13 -4.45
N GLY A 72 -11.55 -3.43 -3.36
CA GLY A 72 -10.60 -2.52 -2.70
C GLY A 72 -9.41 -3.26 -2.10
N TYR A 73 -9.65 -4.45 -1.55
CA TYR A 73 -8.58 -5.34 -1.09
C TYR A 73 -7.57 -5.63 -2.19
N TRP A 74 -8.01 -6.13 -3.35
CA TRP A 74 -7.09 -6.50 -4.42
C TRP A 74 -6.39 -5.30 -5.06
N ILE A 75 -7.10 -4.18 -5.28
CA ILE A 75 -6.48 -3.00 -5.88
C ILE A 75 -5.36 -2.47 -4.97
N ASN A 76 -5.64 -2.20 -3.69
CA ASN A 76 -4.63 -1.65 -2.79
C ASN A 76 -3.51 -2.64 -2.49
N LEU A 77 -3.82 -3.93 -2.31
CA LEU A 77 -2.79 -4.93 -2.06
C LEU A 77 -1.79 -5.00 -3.22
N VAL A 78 -2.28 -5.09 -4.46
CA VAL A 78 -1.40 -5.20 -5.64
C VAL A 78 -0.64 -3.89 -5.88
N LEU A 79 -1.34 -2.75 -5.88
CA LEU A 79 -0.73 -1.45 -6.16
C LEU A 79 0.42 -1.14 -5.20
N VAL A 80 0.17 -1.25 -3.90
CA VAL A 80 1.18 -0.94 -2.88
C VAL A 80 2.33 -1.95 -2.92
N THR A 81 2.03 -3.24 -3.10
CA THR A 81 3.07 -4.28 -3.20
C THR A 81 4.02 -4.02 -4.37
N VAL A 82 3.50 -3.65 -5.54
CA VAL A 82 4.34 -3.36 -6.72
C VAL A 82 5.26 -2.16 -6.45
N LEU A 83 4.73 -1.09 -5.86
CA LEU A 83 5.47 0.13 -5.58
C LEU A 83 6.57 -0.11 -4.54
N ASP A 84 6.24 -0.72 -3.41
CA ASP A 84 7.22 -0.95 -2.34
C ASP A 84 8.27 -1.99 -2.72
N ILE A 85 7.93 -3.05 -3.46
CA ILE A 85 8.94 -4.01 -3.93
C ILE A 85 9.94 -3.30 -4.85
N ALA A 86 9.47 -2.48 -5.80
CA ALA A 86 10.35 -1.72 -6.67
C ALA A 86 11.25 -0.76 -5.86
N PHE A 87 10.68 -0.01 -4.92
CA PHE A 87 11.44 0.88 -4.04
C PHE A 87 12.50 0.13 -3.21
N VAL A 88 12.14 -1.00 -2.61
CA VAL A 88 13.08 -1.83 -1.83
C VAL A 88 14.23 -2.32 -2.70
N LEU A 89 13.94 -2.87 -3.88
CA LEU A 89 14.95 -3.44 -4.77
C LEU A 89 15.88 -2.39 -5.39
N PHE A 90 15.34 -1.23 -5.78
CA PHE A 90 16.09 -0.24 -6.56
C PHE A 90 16.62 0.94 -5.73
N VAL A 91 16.12 1.14 -4.50
CA VAL A 91 16.53 2.26 -3.64
C VAL A 91 17.14 1.79 -2.32
N ILE A 92 16.44 0.94 -1.56
CA ILE A 92 16.90 0.52 -0.22
C ILE A 92 18.05 -0.49 -0.29
N VAL A 93 17.90 -1.58 -1.06
CA VAL A 93 18.91 -2.63 -1.17
C VAL A 93 20.26 -2.09 -1.70
N PRO A 94 20.29 -1.19 -2.69
CA PRO A 94 21.55 -0.57 -3.14
C PRO A 94 22.12 0.48 -2.17
N GLY A 95 21.36 0.90 -1.15
CA GLY A 95 21.79 1.88 -0.16
C GLY A 95 21.66 3.35 -0.60
N TYR A 96 20.79 3.66 -1.55
CA TYR A 96 20.59 5.04 -2.03
C TYR A 96 19.75 5.91 -1.08
N ALA A 97 19.02 5.30 -0.15
CA ALA A 97 18.31 6.00 0.91
C ALA A 97 18.67 5.40 2.28
N PRO A 98 18.71 6.21 3.35
CA PRO A 98 18.88 5.70 4.70
C PRO A 98 17.70 4.82 5.10
N LEU A 99 17.94 3.77 5.88
CA LEU A 99 16.89 2.84 6.35
C LEU A 99 15.78 3.56 7.10
N TRP A 100 16.11 4.61 7.86
CA TRP A 100 15.13 5.51 8.42
C TRP A 100 15.37 6.92 7.89
N PRO A 101 14.36 7.60 7.33
CA PRO A 101 12.94 7.24 7.26
C PRO A 101 12.55 6.26 6.12
N GLY A 102 13.50 5.70 5.36
CA GLY A 102 13.22 4.90 4.15
C GLY A 102 12.29 3.69 4.34
N LEU A 103 12.21 3.09 5.53
CA LEU A 103 11.35 1.93 5.81
C LEU A 103 9.93 2.29 6.25
N GLU A 104 9.58 3.57 6.41
CA GLU A 104 8.23 4.00 6.83
C GLU A 104 7.13 3.44 5.92
N GLY A 105 7.32 3.57 4.60
CA GLY A 105 6.42 3.04 3.57
C GLY A 105 6.29 1.51 3.65
N PRO A 106 7.39 0.75 3.46
CA PRO A 106 7.37 -0.71 3.50
C PRO A 106 6.77 -1.31 4.78
N ILE A 107 7.03 -0.71 5.95
CA ILE A 107 6.43 -1.16 7.21
C ILE A 107 4.91 -0.94 7.21
N ALA A 108 4.46 0.25 6.81
CA ALA A 108 3.02 0.55 6.72
C ALA A 108 2.31 -0.38 5.72
N TRP A 109 2.95 -0.70 4.60
CA TRP A 109 2.47 -1.66 3.61
C TRP A 109 2.31 -3.06 4.20
N VAL A 110 3.34 -3.62 4.84
CA VAL A 110 3.26 -4.97 5.41
C VAL A 110 2.12 -5.08 6.41
N ILE A 111 1.98 -4.08 7.28
CA ILE A 111 0.88 -4.05 8.27
C ILE A 111 -0.48 -3.96 7.57
N ALA A 112 -0.64 -3.05 6.59
CA ALA A 112 -1.87 -2.91 5.83
C ALA A 112 -2.25 -4.20 5.08
N ALA A 113 -1.27 -4.85 4.44
CA ALA A 113 -1.43 -6.09 3.69
C ALA A 113 -1.87 -7.24 4.59
N VAL A 114 -1.22 -7.41 5.74
CA VAL A 114 -1.58 -8.46 6.72
C VAL A 114 -3.00 -8.23 7.25
N LEU A 115 -3.31 -7.03 7.75
CA LEU A 115 -4.62 -6.73 8.33
C LEU A 115 -5.75 -6.86 7.28
N SER A 116 -5.55 -6.33 6.09
CA SER A 116 -6.55 -6.42 5.02
C SER A 116 -6.74 -7.86 4.51
N THR A 117 -5.68 -8.67 4.48
CA THR A 117 -5.77 -10.11 4.13
C THR A 117 -6.51 -10.90 5.20
N LEU A 118 -6.25 -10.64 6.49
CA LEU A 118 -6.98 -11.26 7.60
C LEU A 118 -8.48 -10.91 7.54
N ALA A 119 -8.81 -9.64 7.24
CA ALA A 119 -10.19 -9.21 7.08
C ALA A 119 -10.89 -9.86 5.87
N PHE A 120 -10.17 -9.99 4.75
CA PHE A 120 -10.67 -10.62 3.52
C PHE A 120 -10.94 -12.12 3.70
N THR A 121 -9.97 -12.86 4.26
CA THR A 121 -10.07 -14.31 4.49
C THR A 121 -11.15 -14.66 5.51
N SER A 122 -11.28 -13.88 6.58
CA SER A 122 -12.32 -14.09 7.59
C SER A 122 -13.74 -13.92 7.02
N ARG A 123 -13.94 -12.97 6.09
CA ARG A 123 -15.23 -12.79 5.39
C ARG A 123 -15.59 -13.99 4.53
N ARG A 124 -14.60 -14.56 3.81
CA ARG A 124 -14.82 -15.77 3.00
C ARG A 124 -15.20 -16.96 3.87
N ARG A 125 -14.54 -17.13 5.01
CA ARG A 125 -14.84 -18.24 5.95
C ARG A 125 -16.28 -18.18 6.48
N THR A 126 -16.80 -16.99 6.80
CA THR A 126 -18.19 -16.82 7.26
C THR A 126 -19.24 -17.00 6.15
N GLY A 127 -18.84 -16.93 4.88
CA GLY A 127 -19.74 -17.11 3.73
C GLY A 127 -19.83 -18.55 3.21
N LEU A 128 -19.03 -19.47 3.74
CA LEU A 128 -19.11 -20.89 3.39
C LEU A 128 -20.13 -21.59 4.29
N PRO A 129 -20.96 -22.51 3.76
CA PRO A 129 -21.81 -23.36 4.58
C PRO A 129 -20.95 -24.12 5.60
N ALA A 130 -21.45 -24.27 6.84
CA ALA A 130 -20.82 -25.17 7.80
C ALA A 130 -20.71 -26.55 7.16
N ALA A 131 -19.51 -27.13 7.16
CA ALA A 131 -19.31 -28.49 6.67
C ALA A 131 -20.29 -29.40 7.43
N THR A 132 -21.17 -30.07 6.71
CA THR A 132 -22.09 -31.04 7.30
C THR A 132 -21.23 -32.15 7.88
N GLU A 133 -21.15 -32.19 9.21
CA GLU A 133 -20.52 -33.28 9.94
C GLU A 133 -21.28 -34.55 9.55
N LYS A 134 -20.63 -35.42 8.77
CA LYS A 134 -21.19 -36.74 8.43
C LYS A 134 -21.21 -37.54 9.72
N VAL A 135 -22.39 -37.65 10.34
CA VAL A 135 -22.64 -38.57 11.46
C VAL A 135 -22.40 -40.00 10.96
N PRO A 136 -21.45 -40.76 11.54
CA PRO A 136 -21.32 -42.18 11.24
C PRO A 136 -22.56 -42.89 11.81
N GLY A 137 -23.24 -43.66 10.95
CA GLY A 137 -24.34 -44.54 11.34
C GLY A 137 -23.86 -45.86 11.93
#